data_AF-A0A350M2C9-F1
#
_entry.id   AF-A0A350M2C9-F1
#
_cell.length_a   1.000
_cell.length_b   1.000
_cell.length_c   1.000
_cell.angle_alpha   90.00
_cell.angle_beta   90.00
_cell.angle_gamma   90.00
#
_symmetry.space_group_name_H-M   'P 1'
#
loop_
_entity.id
_entity.type
_entity.pdbx_description
1 polymer ?
#
loop_
_entity_poly.entity_id
_entity_poly.type
_entity_poly.pdbx_seq_one_letter_code
_entity_poly.pdbx_strand_id
1 'polypeptide(L)'
;METNIDRLIRISLIILLITGSLIILAPFAILLLWGIIIAVAIYPVFVKTVKRLGGRKNLVSVLFTMAGLSVILIPTILVTGSGASSYKFLIESFNEGNLTIPMPRDDVKEWPIIGEKLYPVWNLAAHNLKEFINTYSDDLRQYGSWLVETLAGLGLTIVQFIVSIIIAGVLLAQAEAGKNAIHLFAKKLVGEKSEDFVILTGNTIRS
;
A
#
# COMPACT_ATOMS: atom_id res chain seq x y z
N MET A 1 1.28 29.37 -44.90
CA MET A 1 0.69 29.65 -43.56
C MET A 1 -0.27 28.53 -43.14
N GLU A 2 -1.11 27.99 -44.03
CA GLU A 2 -2.07 26.91 -43.72
C GLU A 2 -1.44 25.63 -43.11
N THR A 3 -0.25 25.22 -43.58
CA THR A 3 0.45 24.01 -43.08
C THR A 3 0.89 24.09 -41.61
N ASN A 4 1.09 25.30 -41.06
CA ASN A 4 1.46 25.47 -39.66
C ASN A 4 0.23 25.39 -38.74
N ILE A 5 -0.92 25.88 -39.20
CA ILE A 5 -2.18 25.81 -38.45
C ILE A 5 -2.64 24.35 -38.33
N ASP A 6 -2.59 23.58 -39.42
CA ASP A 6 -2.92 22.15 -39.39
C ASP A 6 -1.98 21.35 -38.46
N ARG A 7 -0.68 21.68 -38.46
CA ARG A 7 0.26 21.07 -37.49
C ARG A 7 -0.08 21.43 -36.05
N LEU A 8 -0.38 22.70 -35.77
CA LEU A 8 -0.76 23.15 -34.43
C LEU A 8 -2.04 22.48 -33.94
N ILE A 9 -3.05 22.37 -34.80
CA ILE A 9 -4.31 21.66 -34.50
C ILE A 9 -4.02 20.19 -34.20
N ARG A 10 -3.21 19.53 -35.03
CA ARG A 10 -2.87 18.10 -34.84
C ARG A 10 -2.09 17.86 -33.53
N ILE A 11 -1.12 18.72 -33.23
CA ILE A 11 -0.34 18.64 -31.98
C ILE A 11 -1.24 18.90 -30.77
N SER A 12 -2.11 19.92 -30.84
CA SER A 12 -3.06 20.23 -29.79
C SER A 12 -4.02 19.07 -29.53
N LEU A 13 -4.56 18.45 -30.59
CA LEU A 13 -5.40 17.25 -30.50
C LEU A 13 -4.65 16.09 -29.81
N ILE A 14 -3.40 15.84 -30.19
CA ILE A 14 -2.57 14.79 -29.58
C ILE A 14 -2.34 15.09 -28.09
N ILE A 15 -1.99 16.32 -27.72
CA ILE A 15 -1.77 16.73 -26.33
C ILE A 15 -3.05 16.56 -25.51
N LEU A 16 -4.20 16.93 -26.07
CA LEU A 16 -5.50 16.78 -25.42
C LEU A 16 -5.83 15.30 -25.20
N LEU A 17 -5.56 14.45 -26.20
CA LEU A 17 -5.78 13.00 -26.11
C LEU A 17 -4.85 12.35 -25.07
N ILE A 18 -3.57 12.73 -25.06
CA ILE A 18 -2.59 12.26 -24.06
C ILE A 18 -3.02 12.71 -22.66
N THR A 19 -3.32 13.99 -22.47
CA THR A 19 -3.75 14.53 -21.17
C THR A 19 -5.02 13.86 -20.68
N GLY A 20 -6.02 13.70 -21.56
CA GLY A 20 -7.24 12.97 -21.25
C GLY A 20 -6.97 11.52 -20.84
N SER A 21 -6.10 10.82 -21.58
CA SER A 21 -5.70 9.45 -21.23
C SER A 21 -4.98 9.37 -19.88
N LEU A 22 -4.12 10.34 -19.55
CA LEU A 22 -3.39 10.38 -18.29
C LEU A 22 -4.30 10.69 -17.10
N ILE A 23 -5.30 11.56 -17.26
CA ILE A 23 -6.28 11.86 -16.20
C ILE A 23 -7.12 10.62 -15.87
N ILE A 24 -7.56 9.88 -16.90
CA ILE A 24 -8.30 8.63 -16.72
C ILE A 24 -7.40 7.55 -16.08
N LEU A 25 -6.12 7.53 -16.42
CA LEU A 25 -5.15 6.56 -15.89
C LEU A 25 -4.65 6.93 -14.49
N ALA A 26 -4.65 8.21 -14.11
CA ALA A 26 -4.15 8.73 -12.83
C ALA A 26 -4.65 7.97 -11.58
N PRO A 27 -5.94 7.64 -11.42
CA PRO A 27 -6.41 6.87 -10.26
C PRO A 27 -5.81 5.45 -10.22
N PHE A 28 -5.45 4.88 -11.37
CA PHE A 28 -4.82 3.56 -11.48
C PHE A 28 -3.29 3.64 -11.42
N ALA A 29 -2.70 4.82 -11.60
CA ALA A 29 -1.26 4.99 -11.63
C ALA A 29 -0.61 4.47 -10.34
N ILE A 30 -1.23 4.74 -9.19
CA ILE A 30 -0.72 4.24 -7.91
C ILE A 30 -0.78 2.70 -7.82
N LEU A 31 -1.84 2.06 -8.33
CA LEU A 31 -1.97 0.60 -8.37
C LEU A 31 -0.93 -0.04 -9.30
N LEU A 32 -0.71 0.59 -10.45
CA LEU A 32 0.32 0.17 -11.40
C LEU A 32 1.72 0.30 -10.81
N LEU A 33 2.00 1.40 -10.12
CA LEU A 33 3.31 1.67 -9.51
C LEU A 33 3.63 0.61 -8.44
N TRP A 34 2.68 0.35 -7.53
CA TRP A 34 2.81 -0.74 -6.57
C TRP A 34 2.99 -2.10 -7.25
N GLY A 35 2.19 -2.40 -8.27
CA GLY A 35 2.31 -3.64 -9.04
C GLY A 35 3.67 -3.80 -9.72
N ILE A 36 4.21 -2.74 -10.29
CA ILE A 36 5.55 -2.72 -10.90
C ILE A 36 6.63 -2.94 -9.84
N ILE A 37 6.58 -2.24 -8.70
CA ILE A 37 7.53 -2.41 -7.60
C ILE A 37 7.55 -3.88 -7.16
N ILE A 38 6.37 -4.45 -6.90
CA ILE A 38 6.23 -5.85 -6.48
C ILE A 38 6.77 -6.80 -7.56
N ALA A 39 6.40 -6.59 -8.83
CA ALA A 39 6.86 -7.42 -9.93
C ALA A 39 8.38 -7.39 -10.06
N VAL A 40 9.01 -6.21 -10.01
CA VAL A 40 10.47 -6.04 -10.09
C VAL A 40 11.17 -6.71 -8.92
N ALA A 41 10.67 -6.53 -7.70
CA ALA A 41 11.22 -7.14 -6.49
C ALA A 41 11.17 -8.68 -6.54
N ILE A 42 10.07 -9.25 -7.04
CA ILE A 42 9.86 -10.70 -7.12
C ILE A 42 10.53 -11.33 -8.35
N TYR A 43 10.75 -10.55 -9.42
CA TYR A 43 11.29 -11.03 -10.69
C TYR A 43 12.52 -11.96 -10.61
N PRO A 44 13.57 -11.69 -9.81
CA PRO A 44 14.72 -12.61 -9.73
C PRO A 44 14.35 -13.98 -9.17
N VAL A 45 13.46 -14.02 -8.17
CA VAL A 45 12.97 -15.28 -7.58
C VAL A 45 12.07 -15.99 -8.60
N PHE A 46 11.18 -15.24 -9.26
CA PHE A 46 10.30 -15.74 -10.31
C PHE A 46 11.09 -16.46 -11.42
N VAL A 47 12.13 -15.84 -11.98
CA VAL A 47 12.94 -16.43 -13.06
C VAL A 47 13.66 -17.70 -12.60
N LYS A 48 14.20 -17.73 -11.36
CA LYS A 48 14.82 -18.93 -10.78
C LYS A 48 13.81 -20.07 -10.67
N THR A 49 12.58 -19.78 -10.25
CA THR A 49 11.49 -20.75 -10.10
C THR A 49 10.99 -21.25 -11.47
N VAL A 50 10.83 -20.36 -12.46
CA VAL A 50 10.47 -20.74 -13.84
C VAL A 50 11.49 -21.71 -14.44
N LYS A 51 12.80 -21.46 -14.24
CA LYS A 51 13.85 -22.36 -14.71
C LYS A 51 13.77 -23.74 -14.04
N ARG A 52 13.46 -23.80 -12.74
CA ARG A 52 13.31 -25.06 -12.00
C ARG A 52 12.06 -25.86 -12.42
N LEU A 53 10.95 -25.19 -12.76
CA LEU A 53 9.69 -25.82 -13.17
C LEU A 53 9.58 -26.06 -14.69
N GLY A 54 10.69 -26.14 -15.41
CA GLY A 54 10.69 -26.50 -16.84
C GLY A 54 10.10 -25.42 -17.75
N GLY A 55 10.21 -24.14 -17.39
CA GLY A 55 9.85 -23.02 -18.28
C GLY A 55 8.36 -22.62 -18.27
N ARG A 56 7.53 -23.21 -17.41
CA ARG A 56 6.08 -22.95 -17.35
C ARG A 56 5.74 -21.60 -16.68
N LYS A 57 6.06 -20.49 -17.36
CA LYS A 57 5.93 -19.11 -16.83
C LYS A 57 4.55 -18.75 -16.29
N ASN A 58 3.48 -19.16 -16.97
CA ASN A 58 2.11 -18.84 -16.56
C ASN A 58 1.73 -19.50 -15.24
N LEU A 59 2.11 -20.77 -15.03
CA LEU A 59 1.83 -21.48 -13.78
C LEU A 59 2.58 -20.87 -12.61
N VAL A 60 3.85 -20.52 -12.82
CA VAL A 60 4.66 -19.88 -11.78
C VAL A 60 4.08 -18.50 -11.43
N SER A 61 3.59 -17.74 -12.42
CA SER A 61 2.99 -16.41 -12.15
C SER A 61 1.74 -16.54 -11.28
N VAL A 62 0.85 -17.48 -11.60
CA VAL A 62 -0.35 -17.74 -10.78
C VAL A 62 0.05 -18.15 -9.36
N LEU A 63 1.07 -19.01 -9.21
CA LEU A 63 1.56 -19.44 -7.90
C LEU A 63 2.07 -18.25 -7.06
N PHE A 64 2.89 -17.37 -7.64
CA PHE A 64 3.39 -16.18 -6.93
C PHE A 64 2.27 -15.18 -6.61
N THR A 65 1.28 -15.04 -7.50
CA THR A 65 0.12 -14.18 -7.26
C THR A 65 -0.70 -14.71 -6.08
N MET A 66 -1.01 -16.00 -6.07
CA MET A 66 -1.71 -16.65 -4.95
C MET A 66 -0.93 -16.52 -3.66
N ALA A 67 0.38 -16.79 -3.67
CA ALA A 67 1.22 -16.64 -2.49
C ALA A 67 1.21 -15.19 -1.96
N GLY A 68 1.35 -14.19 -2.84
CA GLY A 68 1.27 -12.78 -2.46
C GLY A 68 -0.08 -12.42 -1.85
N LEU A 69 -1.18 -12.90 -2.44
CA LEU A 69 -2.53 -12.69 -1.89
C LEU A 69 -2.68 -13.35 -0.52
N SER A 70 -2.19 -14.57 -0.33
CA SER A 70 -2.22 -15.24 0.97
C SER A 70 -1.46 -14.46 2.04
N VAL A 71 -0.28 -13.91 1.72
CA VAL A 71 0.53 -13.11 2.66
C VAL A 71 -0.22 -11.88 3.17
N ILE A 72 -1.11 -11.28 2.36
CA ILE A 72 -1.91 -10.12 2.79
C ILE A 72 -3.25 -10.55 3.42
N LEU A 73 -3.96 -11.49 2.80
CA LEU A 73 -5.31 -11.87 3.22
C LEU A 73 -5.31 -12.57 4.57
N ILE A 74 -4.35 -13.47 4.84
CA ILE A 74 -4.29 -14.22 6.11
C ILE A 74 -4.20 -13.27 7.31
N PRO A 75 -3.20 -12.37 7.42
CA PRO A 75 -3.13 -11.46 8.55
C PRO A 75 -4.32 -10.50 8.58
N THR A 76 -4.82 -10.06 7.43
CA THR A 76 -6.00 -9.18 7.37
C THR A 76 -7.21 -9.83 8.03
N ILE A 77 -7.50 -11.09 7.69
CA ILE A 77 -8.64 -11.83 8.26
C ILE A 77 -8.45 -12.04 9.77
N LEU A 78 -7.23 -12.41 10.20
CA LEU A 78 -6.90 -12.62 11.60
C LEU A 78 -7.06 -11.34 12.44
N VAL A 79 -6.52 -10.22 11.94
CA VAL A 79 -6.62 -8.91 12.59
C VAL A 79 -8.07 -8.43 12.63
N THR A 80 -8.82 -8.59 11.53
CA THR A 80 -10.22 -8.17 11.46
C THR A 80 -11.10 -8.97 12.43
N GLY A 81 -10.91 -10.29 12.51
CA GLY A 81 -11.64 -11.14 13.45
C GLY A 81 -11.32 -10.85 14.92
N SER A 82 -10.04 -10.65 15.24
CA SER A 82 -9.57 -10.33 16.60
C SER A 82 -9.98 -8.92 17.04
N GLY A 83 -9.98 -7.97 16.11
CA GLY A 83 -10.47 -6.62 16.33
C GLY A 83 -11.96 -6.63 16.63
N ALA A 84 -12.79 -7.24 15.78
CA ALA A 84 -14.24 -7.24 15.92
C ALA A 84 -14.73 -7.81 17.26
N SER A 85 -14.08 -8.86 17.77
CA SER A 85 -14.36 -9.43 19.10
C SER A 85 -13.97 -8.47 20.23
N SER A 86 -12.79 -7.85 20.14
CA SER A 86 -12.32 -6.86 21.10
C SER A 86 -13.23 -5.62 21.16
N TYR A 87 -13.68 -5.09 20.02
CA TYR A 87 -14.61 -3.96 19.95
C TYR A 87 -15.95 -4.28 20.61
N LYS A 88 -16.50 -5.46 20.36
CA LYS A 88 -17.76 -5.89 21.01
C LYS A 88 -17.61 -5.94 22.52
N PHE A 89 -16.55 -6.58 23.01
CA PHE A 89 -16.26 -6.67 24.45
C PHE A 89 -16.10 -5.28 25.10
N LEU A 90 -15.42 -4.34 24.43
CA LEU A 90 -15.25 -2.97 24.91
C LEU A 90 -16.57 -2.20 24.99
N ILE A 91 -17.43 -2.29 23.96
CA ILE A 91 -18.73 -1.61 23.95
C ILE A 91 -19.67 -2.20 25.01
N GLU A 92 -19.69 -3.51 25.15
CA GLU A 92 -20.49 -4.22 26.15
C GLU A 92 -20.04 -3.85 27.57
N SER A 93 -18.73 -3.91 27.84
CA SER A 93 -18.14 -3.51 29.13
C SER A 93 -18.36 -2.02 29.45
N PHE A 94 -18.37 -1.15 28.42
CA PHE A 94 -18.68 0.28 28.59
C PHE A 94 -20.16 0.49 28.95
N ASN A 95 -21.08 -0.17 28.23
CA ASN A 95 -22.51 -0.05 28.48
C ASN A 95 -22.92 -0.64 29.84
N GLU A 96 -22.24 -1.70 30.29
CA GLU A 96 -22.43 -2.30 31.61
C GLU A 96 -21.80 -1.49 32.75
N GLY A 97 -21.08 -0.41 32.44
CA GLY A 97 -20.37 0.41 33.43
C GLY A 97 -19.20 -0.31 34.12
N ASN A 98 -18.80 -1.47 33.59
CA ASN A 98 -17.77 -2.35 34.16
C ASN A 98 -16.40 -2.17 33.49
N LEU A 99 -16.21 -1.10 32.71
CA LEU A 99 -14.96 -0.78 32.06
C LEU A 99 -13.91 -0.38 33.12
N THR A 100 -13.17 -1.37 33.60
CA THR A 100 -12.12 -1.19 34.62
C THR A 100 -10.77 -1.07 33.92
N ILE A 101 -10.18 0.13 33.96
CA ILE A 101 -8.81 0.32 33.50
C ILE A 101 -7.87 -0.16 34.61
N PRO A 102 -6.94 -1.08 34.34
CA PRO A 102 -6.02 -1.57 35.35
C PRO A 102 -5.12 -0.44 35.86
N MET A 103 -4.82 -0.46 37.17
CA MET A 103 -3.95 0.55 37.78
C MET A 103 -2.54 0.50 37.18
N PRO A 104 -1.91 1.66 36.91
CA PRO A 104 -0.52 1.68 36.43
C PRO A 104 0.41 1.12 37.50
N ARG A 105 1.37 0.28 37.09
CA ARG A 105 2.44 -0.18 37.98
C ARG A 105 3.34 0.99 38.35
N ASP A 106 3.91 0.98 39.55
CA ASP A 106 4.80 2.06 40.00
C ASP A 106 6.06 2.19 39.11
N ASP A 107 6.51 1.09 38.50
CA ASP A 107 7.59 1.03 37.50
C ASP A 107 7.35 1.97 36.29
N VAL A 108 6.10 2.36 36.02
CA VAL A 108 5.74 3.25 34.91
C VAL A 108 6.19 4.70 35.18
N LYS A 109 6.32 5.11 36.45
CA LYS A 109 6.86 6.44 36.80
C LYS A 109 8.32 6.61 36.39
N GLU A 110 9.09 5.52 36.49
CA GLU A 110 10.54 5.52 36.26
C GLU A 110 10.90 5.51 34.77
N TRP A 111 9.92 5.50 33.87
CA TRP A 111 10.16 5.50 32.44
C TRP A 111 10.76 6.84 31.97
N PRO A 112 12.00 6.84 31.42
CA PRO A 112 12.82 8.04 31.27
C PRO A 112 12.30 9.09 30.27
N ILE A 113 11.29 8.76 29.45
CA ILE A 113 10.80 9.64 28.37
C ILE A 113 9.35 10.06 28.58
N ILE A 114 8.52 9.21 29.21
CA ILE A 114 7.06 9.41 29.29
C ILE A 114 6.47 9.16 30.67
N GLY A 115 7.23 8.61 31.64
CA GLY A 115 6.70 8.13 32.91
C GLY A 115 6.02 9.20 33.76
N GLU A 116 6.67 10.36 33.92
CA GLU A 116 6.15 11.48 34.73
C GLU A 116 4.84 12.07 34.19
N LYS A 117 4.62 12.01 32.86
CA LYS A 117 3.39 12.51 32.22
C LYS A 117 2.33 11.43 32.07
N LEU A 118 2.73 10.19 31.84
CA LEU A 118 1.82 9.07 31.58
C LEU A 118 1.19 8.52 32.86
N TYR A 119 1.96 8.40 33.94
CA TYR A 119 1.46 7.87 35.21
C TYR A 119 0.25 8.64 35.75
N PRO A 120 0.24 9.99 35.88
CA PRO A 120 -0.91 10.70 36.43
C PRO A 120 -2.16 10.55 35.55
N VAL A 121 -1.98 10.53 34.22
CA VAL A 121 -3.07 10.36 33.26
C VAL A 121 -3.67 8.95 33.33
N TRP A 122 -2.84 7.91 33.37
CA TRP A 122 -3.29 6.53 33.54
C TRP A 122 -3.95 6.34 34.91
N ASN A 123 -3.37 6.88 35.98
CA ASN A 123 -3.93 6.77 37.31
C ASN A 123 -5.31 7.42 37.42
N LEU A 124 -5.53 8.58 36.77
CA LEU A 124 -6.84 9.23 36.67
C LEU A 124 -7.82 8.37 35.89
N ALA A 125 -7.40 7.78 34.77
CA ALA A 125 -8.24 6.89 33.97
C ALA A 125 -8.65 5.62 34.73
N ALA A 126 -7.77 5.08 35.59
CA ALA A 126 -8.02 3.91 36.42
C ALA A 126 -8.94 4.20 37.63
N HIS A 127 -8.83 5.37 38.26
CA HIS A 127 -9.62 5.73 39.45
C HIS A 127 -10.96 6.40 39.11
N ASN A 128 -10.98 7.26 38.09
CA ASN A 128 -12.15 8.03 37.71
C ASN A 128 -12.23 8.18 36.19
N LEU A 129 -12.63 7.10 35.52
CA LEU A 129 -12.79 7.07 34.07
C LEU A 129 -13.70 8.20 33.55
N LYS A 130 -14.73 8.58 34.31
CA LYS A 130 -15.68 9.63 33.91
C LYS A 130 -15.04 11.01 33.90
N GLU A 131 -14.23 11.31 34.90
CA GLU A 131 -13.45 12.55 34.97
C GLU A 131 -12.37 12.58 33.88
N PHE A 132 -11.66 11.47 33.66
CA PHE A 132 -10.69 11.34 32.57
C PHE A 132 -11.34 11.64 31.20
N ILE A 133 -12.48 11.02 30.89
CA ILE A 133 -13.18 11.25 29.62
C ILE A 133 -13.62 12.71 29.47
N ASN A 134 -14.09 13.36 30.55
CA ASN A 134 -14.53 14.75 30.51
C ASN A 134 -13.36 15.74 30.37
N THR A 135 -12.23 15.47 31.03
CA THR A 135 -11.03 16.33 30.96
C THR A 135 -10.33 16.22 29.61
N TYR A 136 -10.33 15.04 28.99
CA TYR A 136 -9.65 14.76 27.73
C TYR A 136 -10.62 14.53 26.56
N SER A 137 -11.87 15.02 26.65
CA SER A 137 -12.91 14.73 25.64
C SER A 137 -12.52 15.17 24.24
N ASP A 138 -11.91 16.34 24.11
CA ASP A 138 -11.48 16.89 22.83
C ASP A 138 -10.30 16.11 22.24
N ASP A 139 -9.30 15.78 23.07
CA ASP A 139 -8.15 14.96 22.66
C ASP A 139 -8.61 13.54 22.23
N LEU A 140 -9.45 12.89 23.04
CA LEU A 140 -10.00 11.57 22.73
C LEU A 140 -10.79 11.57 21.41
N ARG A 141 -11.54 12.66 21.14
CA ARG A 141 -12.28 12.80 19.88
C ARG A 141 -11.34 13.02 18.70
N GLN A 142 -10.34 13.89 18.84
CA GLN A 142 -9.39 14.17 17.76
C GLN A 142 -8.54 12.93 17.42
N TYR A 143 -7.88 12.34 18.41
CA TYR A 143 -7.05 11.15 18.20
C TYR A 143 -7.90 9.93 17.86
N GLY A 144 -9.10 9.80 18.41
CA GLY A 144 -10.06 8.76 18.06
C GLY A 144 -10.51 8.85 16.60
N SER A 145 -10.88 10.05 16.12
CA SER A 145 -11.25 10.26 14.71
C SER A 145 -10.09 9.94 13.78
N TRP A 146 -8.89 10.46 14.09
CA TRP A 146 -7.69 10.17 13.32
C TRP A 146 -7.39 8.67 13.25
N LEU A 147 -7.55 7.95 14.36
CA LEU A 147 -7.35 6.50 14.40
C LEU A 147 -8.38 5.76 13.54
N VAL A 148 -9.66 6.14 13.62
CA VAL A 148 -10.72 5.56 12.78
C VAL A 148 -10.47 5.83 11.30
N GLU A 149 -10.12 7.05 10.93
CA GLU A 149 -9.77 7.43 9.56
C GLU A 149 -8.55 6.66 9.05
N THR A 150 -7.53 6.50 9.89
CA THR A 150 -6.32 5.74 9.56
C THR A 150 -6.67 4.26 9.33
N LEU A 151 -7.44 3.65 10.22
CA LEU A 151 -7.89 2.26 10.08
C LEU A 151 -8.78 2.05 8.85
N ALA A 152 -9.69 2.99 8.56
CA ALA A 152 -10.49 2.99 7.35
C ALA A 152 -9.61 3.10 6.08
N GLY A 153 -8.61 3.98 6.12
CA GLY A 153 -7.61 4.16 5.05
C GLY A 153 -6.79 2.90 4.79
N LEU A 154 -6.39 2.18 5.84
CA LEU A 154 -5.68 0.89 5.71
C LEU A 154 -6.52 -0.15 4.97
N GLY A 155 -7.84 -0.19 5.20
CA GLY A 155 -8.74 -1.07 4.46
C GLY A 155 -8.69 -0.79 2.95
N LEU A 156 -8.71 0.47 2.55
CA LEU A 156 -8.55 0.87 1.15
C LEU A 156 -7.15 0.50 0.61
N THR A 157 -6.10 0.70 1.40
CA THR A 157 -4.72 0.32 1.04
C THR A 157 -4.58 -1.18 0.82
N ILE A 158 -5.24 -2.03 1.63
CA ILE A 158 -5.25 -3.49 1.46
C ILE A 158 -5.88 -3.89 0.13
N VAL A 159 -7.04 -3.30 -0.21
CA VAL A 159 -7.69 -3.54 -1.52
C VAL A 159 -6.77 -3.11 -2.66
N GLN A 160 -6.12 -1.96 -2.51
CA GLN A 160 -5.12 -1.47 -3.46
C GLN A 160 -3.95 -2.45 -3.63
N PHE A 161 -3.43 -3.01 -2.56
CA PHE A 161 -2.37 -4.03 -2.63
C PHE A 161 -2.83 -5.31 -3.30
N ILE A 162 -4.06 -5.78 -3.03
CA ILE A 162 -4.64 -6.96 -3.68
C ILE A 162 -4.66 -6.76 -5.20
N VAL A 163 -5.19 -5.63 -5.67
CA VAL A 163 -5.22 -5.29 -7.10
C VAL A 163 -3.80 -5.18 -7.67
N SER A 164 -2.89 -4.56 -6.92
CA SER A 164 -1.48 -4.41 -7.33
C SER A 164 -0.76 -5.74 -7.45
N ILE A 165 -1.03 -6.72 -6.57
CA ILE A 165 -0.47 -8.07 -6.64
C ILE A 165 -0.99 -8.82 -7.87
N ILE A 166 -2.28 -8.67 -8.18
CA ILE A 166 -2.85 -9.24 -9.40
C ILE A 166 -2.17 -8.65 -10.64
N ILE A 167 -2.01 -7.33 -10.69
CA ILE A 167 -1.27 -6.63 -11.75
C ILE A 167 0.17 -7.16 -11.83
N ALA A 168 0.87 -7.27 -10.70
CA ALA A 168 2.22 -7.80 -10.65
C ALA A 168 2.30 -9.23 -11.21
N GLY A 169 1.34 -10.08 -10.89
CA GLY A 169 1.19 -11.42 -11.45
C GLY A 169 1.11 -11.42 -12.97
N VAL A 170 0.23 -10.60 -13.52
CA VAL A 170 0.07 -10.43 -14.98
C VAL A 170 1.36 -9.91 -15.62
N LEU A 171 2.01 -8.91 -15.00
CA LEU A 171 3.30 -8.38 -15.46
C LEU A 171 4.40 -9.44 -15.45
N LEU A 172 4.45 -10.31 -14.44
CA LEU A 172 5.40 -11.43 -14.37
C LEU A 172 5.14 -12.47 -15.47
N ALA A 173 3.87 -12.79 -15.75
CA ALA A 173 3.51 -13.71 -16.84
C ALA A 173 3.92 -13.16 -18.22
N GLN A 174 3.81 -11.83 -18.39
CA GLN A 174 4.13 -11.12 -19.63
C GLN A 174 5.49 -10.41 -19.62
N ALA A 175 6.40 -10.77 -18.70
CA ALA A 175 7.63 -10.02 -18.47
C ALA A 175 8.51 -9.88 -19.73
N GLU A 176 8.51 -10.87 -20.62
CA GLU A 176 9.21 -10.80 -21.92
C GLU A 176 8.59 -9.77 -22.87
N ALA A 177 7.26 -9.73 -22.96
CA ALA A 177 6.55 -8.75 -23.78
C ALA A 177 6.77 -7.34 -23.25
N GLY A 178 6.77 -7.15 -21.92
CA GLY A 178 7.09 -5.88 -21.28
C GLY A 178 8.50 -5.38 -21.59
N LYS A 179 9.51 -6.26 -21.51
CA LYS A 179 10.89 -5.93 -21.90
C LYS A 179 10.99 -5.51 -23.36
N ASN A 180 10.34 -6.24 -24.26
CA ASN A 180 10.33 -5.92 -25.69
C ASN A 180 9.64 -4.58 -25.96
N ALA A 181 8.53 -4.30 -25.30
CA ALA A 181 7.82 -3.02 -25.41
C ALA A 181 8.69 -1.86 -24.94
N ILE A 182 9.38 -2.01 -23.79
CA ILE A 182 10.32 -1.00 -23.27
C ILE A 182 11.46 -0.78 -24.26
N HIS A 183 12.06 -1.85 -24.82
CA HIS A 183 13.11 -1.72 -25.83
C HIS A 183 12.63 -1.00 -27.09
N LEU A 184 11.45 -1.34 -27.62
CA LEU A 184 10.88 -0.68 -28.81
C LEU A 184 10.60 0.81 -28.55
N PHE A 185 10.10 1.14 -27.36
CA PHE A 185 9.80 2.51 -26.97
C PHE A 185 11.09 3.32 -26.77
N ALA A 186 12.08 2.75 -26.06
CA ALA A 186 13.39 3.35 -25.89
C ALA A 186 14.09 3.55 -27.25
N LYS A 187 14.01 2.58 -28.16
CA LYS A 187 14.56 2.69 -29.52
C LYS A 187 13.92 3.82 -30.32
N LYS A 188 12.60 4.02 -30.17
CA LYS A 188 11.90 5.15 -30.82
C LYS A 188 12.27 6.51 -30.24
N LEU A 189 12.57 6.60 -28.94
CA LEU A 189 12.87 7.88 -28.27
C LEU A 189 14.36 8.26 -28.30
N VAL A 190 15.25 7.30 -28.07
CA VAL A 190 16.69 7.53 -27.82
C VAL A 190 17.54 7.09 -29.02
N GLY A 191 16.99 6.32 -29.95
CA GLY A 191 17.72 5.81 -31.12
C GLY A 191 18.67 4.67 -30.78
N GLU A 192 19.86 4.64 -31.39
CA GLU A 192 20.81 3.53 -31.29
C GLU A 192 21.34 3.27 -29.86
N LYS A 193 21.41 4.30 -29.00
CA LYS A 193 21.85 4.17 -27.60
C LYS A 193 20.78 3.64 -26.64
N SER A 194 19.63 3.22 -27.16
CA SER A 194 18.49 2.76 -26.36
C SER A 194 18.80 1.51 -25.54
N GLU A 195 19.63 0.60 -26.06
CA GLU A 195 19.96 -0.67 -25.40
C GLU A 195 20.78 -0.43 -24.13
N ASP A 196 21.83 0.39 -24.22
CA ASP A 196 22.67 0.79 -23.08
C ASP A 196 21.85 1.51 -22.00
N PHE A 197 20.94 2.40 -22.40
CA PHE A 197 20.08 3.14 -21.47
C PHE A 197 19.15 2.23 -20.67
N VAL A 198 18.53 1.24 -21.33
CA VAL A 198 17.65 0.26 -20.69
C VAL A 198 18.43 -0.63 -19.72
N ILE A 199 19.64 -1.06 -20.10
CA ILE A 199 20.50 -1.89 -19.25
C ILE A 199 20.99 -1.11 -18.03
N LEU A 200 21.49 0.13 -18.20
CA LEU A 200 21.93 1.00 -17.11
C LEU A 200 20.80 1.24 -16.10
N THR A 201 19.62 1.63 -16.59
CA THR A 201 18.45 1.87 -15.72
C THR A 201 18.03 0.59 -14.99
N GLY A 202 18.00 -0.54 -15.70
CA GLY A 202 17.65 -1.84 -15.13
C GLY A 202 18.65 -2.30 -14.05
N ASN A 203 19.93 -2.01 -14.20
CA ASN A 203 20.96 -2.32 -13.20
C ASN A 203 20.84 -1.41 -11.98
N THR A 204 20.54 -0.11 -12.15
CA THR A 204 20.35 0.82 -11.03
C THR A 204 19.17 0.43 -10.15
N ILE A 205 18.06 -0.03 -10.72
CA ILE A 205 16.87 -0.46 -9.95
C ILE A 205 17.15 -1.77 -9.19
N ARG A 206 18.16 -2.55 -9.60
CA ARG A 206 18.49 -3.87 -9.05
C ARG A 206 19.70 -3.88 -8.14
N SER A 207 20.42 -2.75 -8.03
CA SER A 207 21.59 -2.59 -7.15
C SER A 207 21.16 -2.17 -5.75
#